data_AF-A0A5C7MM15-F1
#
_entry.id   AF-A0A5C7MM15-F1
#
_cell.length_a   1.000
_cell.length_b   1.000
_cell.length_c   1.000
_cell.angle_alpha   90.00
_cell.angle_beta   90.00
_cell.angle_gamma   90.00
#
_symmetry.space_group_name_H-M   'P 1'
#
loop_
_entity.id
_entity.type
_entity.pdbx_description
1 polymer ?
#
loop_
_entity_poly.entity_id
_entity_poly.type
_entity_poly.pdbx_seq_one_letter_code
_entity_poly.pdbx_strand_id
1 'polypeptide(L)'
;MKAFSRVLVALVAALASLFLGAGTSHAGLDNELSLVDGQDRTLTVQQWDTFLNGVFPLDRNRLTREWFHSGRAKYNCAGKGCDEFAGTLELGYQIGFP
;
A
#
# COMPACT_ATOMS: atom_id res chain seq x y z
N MET A 1 50.76 11.50 1.88
CA MET A 1 49.67 12.00 1.01
C MET A 1 48.81 10.88 0.40
N LYS A 2 49.39 9.81 -0.18
CA LYS A 2 48.61 8.73 -0.83
C LYS A 2 47.71 7.92 0.13
N ALA A 3 48.16 7.65 1.36
CA ALA A 3 47.37 6.90 2.35
C ALA A 3 46.15 7.70 2.84
N PHE A 4 46.32 8.98 3.17
CA PHE A 4 45.22 9.88 3.55
C PHE A 4 44.18 10.04 2.44
N SER A 5 44.61 10.15 1.18
CA SER A 5 43.70 10.21 0.03
C SER A 5 42.89 8.92 -0.13
N ARG A 6 43.50 7.75 0.07
CA ARG A 6 42.81 6.45 0.02
C ARG A 6 41.78 6.30 1.14
N VAL A 7 42.14 6.71 2.36
CA VAL A 7 41.22 6.70 3.51
C VAL A 7 40.04 7.63 3.26
N LEU A 8 40.28 8.83 2.75
CA LEU A 8 39.23 9.79 2.42
C LEU A 8 38.25 9.23 1.38
N VAL A 9 38.76 8.62 0.29
CA VAL A 9 37.93 8.01 -0.75
C VAL A 9 37.09 6.85 -0.19
N ALA A 10 37.67 6.00 0.66
CA ALA A 10 36.93 4.91 1.30
C ALA A 10 35.81 5.44 2.21
N LEU A 11 36.06 6.53 2.94
CA LEU A 11 35.09 7.17 3.81
C LEU A 11 33.94 7.79 3.01
N VAL A 12 34.24 8.48 1.91
CA VAL A 12 33.23 9.03 1.00
C VAL A 12 32.40 7.93 0.36
N ALA A 13 33.03 6.84 -0.09
CA ALA A 13 32.33 5.71 -0.68
C ALA A 13 31.40 5.00 0.33
N ALA A 14 31.86 4.82 1.57
CA ALA A 14 31.06 4.23 2.65
C ALA A 14 29.90 5.13 3.08
N LEU A 15 30.06 6.45 3.05
CA LEU A 15 28.98 7.39 3.32
C LEU A 15 27.98 7.45 2.15
N ALA A 16 28.46 7.42 0.91
CA ALA A 16 27.62 7.43 -0.29
C ALA A 16 26.74 6.17 -0.38
N SER A 17 27.24 5.00 0.03
CA SER A 17 26.45 3.76 0.00
C SER A 17 25.27 3.75 0.97
N LEU A 18 25.33 4.52 2.06
CA LEU A 18 24.20 4.68 2.98
C LEU A 18 22.99 5.36 2.32
N PHE A 19 23.22 6.21 1.31
CA PHE A 19 22.15 6.90 0.57
C PHE A 19 21.56 6.06 -0.58
N LEU A 20 22.20 4.94 -0.94
CA LEU A 20 21.72 4.03 -2.00
C LEU A 20 20.88 2.86 -1.45
N GLY A 21 20.86 2.65 -0.13
CA GLY A 21 20.30 1.45 0.51
C GLY A 21 18.93 1.63 1.20
N ALA A 22 18.43 2.85 1.37
CA ALA A 22 17.09 3.06 1.92
C ALA A 22 16.07 2.82 0.81
N GLY A 23 15.71 1.56 0.57
CA GLY A 23 14.55 1.22 -0.25
C GLY A 23 13.33 1.93 0.35
N THR A 24 12.76 2.89 -0.37
CA THR A 24 11.49 3.47 0.02
C THR A 24 10.46 2.36 -0.04
N SER A 25 10.00 1.87 1.11
CA SER A 25 8.77 1.10 1.16
C SER A 25 7.66 2.08 0.81
N HIS A 26 7.29 2.12 -0.46
CA HIS A 26 6.14 2.91 -0.90
C HIS A 26 4.91 2.27 -0.27
N ALA A 27 4.26 2.99 0.64
CA ALA A 27 2.83 2.82 0.83
C ALA A 27 2.18 3.25 -0.49
N GLY A 28 1.81 2.29 -1.32
CA GLY A 28 1.29 2.50 -2.66
C GLY A 28 -0.22 2.69 -2.63
N LEU A 29 -0.71 3.75 -3.26
CA LEU A 29 -2.13 3.85 -3.61
C LEU A 29 -2.37 2.94 -4.81
N ASP A 30 -3.17 1.89 -4.63
CA ASP A 30 -3.47 0.93 -5.71
C ASP A 30 -4.56 1.47 -6.63
N ASN A 31 -5.61 2.04 -6.06
CA ASN A 31 -6.74 2.62 -6.79
C ASN A 31 -7.58 3.52 -5.88
N GLU A 32 -8.34 4.44 -6.50
CA GLU A 32 -9.28 5.31 -5.84
C GLU A 32 -10.48 5.63 -6.73
N LEU A 33 -11.60 5.99 -6.12
CA LEU A 33 -12.78 6.48 -6.81
C LEU A 33 -13.43 7.60 -6.00
N SER A 34 -13.89 8.65 -6.68
CA SER A 34 -14.65 9.73 -6.08
C SER A 34 -16.07 9.81 -6.64
N LEU A 35 -17.03 10.13 -5.78
CA LEU A 35 -18.43 10.31 -6.10
C LEU A 35 -18.96 11.55 -5.38
N VAL A 36 -19.76 12.37 -6.07
CA VAL A 36 -20.58 13.39 -5.41
C VAL A 36 -21.88 12.73 -4.97
N ASP A 37 -22.15 12.77 -3.66
CA ASP A 37 -23.35 12.15 -3.09
C ASP A 37 -24.60 13.07 -3.19
N GLY A 38 -25.74 12.59 -2.69
CA GLY A 38 -27.00 13.35 -2.73
C GLY A 38 -27.06 14.57 -1.81
N GLN A 39 -26.01 14.87 -1.05
CA GLN A 39 -25.88 16.04 -0.19
C GLN A 39 -24.79 17.01 -0.70
N ASP A 40 -24.38 16.87 -1.96
CA ASP A 40 -23.32 17.64 -2.59
C ASP A 40 -21.95 17.50 -1.89
N ARG A 41 -21.70 16.37 -1.23
CA ARG A 41 -20.38 16.03 -0.66
C ARG A 41 -19.60 15.19 -1.65
N THR A 42 -18.31 15.48 -1.81
CA THR A 42 -17.40 14.63 -2.58
C THR A 42 -16.81 13.58 -1.66
N LEU A 43 -17.22 12.32 -1.87
CA LEU A 43 -16.72 11.17 -1.15
C LEU A 43 -15.67 10.46 -2.02
N THR A 44 -14.49 10.25 -1.46
CA THR A 44 -13.40 9.49 -2.11
C THR A 44 -13.12 8.26 -1.28
N VAL A 45 -13.04 7.10 -1.93
CA VAL A 45 -12.57 5.85 -1.32
C VAL A 45 -11.28 5.41 -2.00
N GLN A 46 -10.36 4.87 -1.22
CA GLN A 46 -9.02 4.51 -1.67
C GLN A 46 -8.61 3.14 -1.14
N GLN A 47 -7.88 2.41 -1.97
CA GLN A 47 -7.27 1.12 -1.63
C GLN A 47 -5.75 1.24 -1.72
N TRP A 48 -5.05 0.78 -0.69
CA TRP A 48 -3.60 0.90 -0.55
C TRP A 48 -2.97 -0.44 -0.17
N ASP A 49 -1.74 -0.65 -0.65
CA ASP A 49 -0.87 -1.75 -0.25
C ASP A 49 -1.52 -3.14 -0.36
N THR A 50 -2.34 -3.35 -1.39
CA THR A 50 -3.13 -4.57 -1.55
C THR A 50 -2.26 -5.73 -1.97
N PHE A 51 -2.30 -6.79 -1.19
CA PHE A 51 -1.60 -8.03 -1.48
C PHE A 51 -2.47 -9.24 -1.16
N LEU A 52 -2.71 -10.06 -2.19
CA LEU A 52 -3.32 -11.39 -2.05
C LEU A 52 -2.22 -12.44 -2.18
N ASN A 53 -1.81 -12.98 -1.03
CA ASN A 53 -0.73 -13.96 -0.96
C ASN A 53 -1.28 -15.38 -1.09
N GLY A 54 -1.21 -15.96 -2.30
CA GLY A 54 -1.57 -17.35 -2.54
C GLY A 54 -0.62 -18.33 -1.84
N VAL A 55 -1.16 -19.32 -1.15
CA VAL A 55 -0.40 -20.35 -0.43
C VAL A 55 -0.81 -21.75 -0.88
N PHE A 56 0.05 -22.74 -0.57
CA PHE A 56 -0.35 -24.13 -0.74
C PHE A 56 -1.52 -24.45 0.19
N PRO A 57 -2.63 -25.02 -0.32
CA PRO A 57 -3.79 -25.34 0.51
C PRO A 57 -3.43 -26.28 1.66
N LEU A 58 -3.88 -25.95 2.86
CA LEU A 58 -3.64 -26.75 4.06
C LEU A 58 -4.22 -28.17 3.93
N ASP A 59 -5.33 -28.31 3.22
CA ASP A 59 -6.02 -29.58 2.96
C ASP A 59 -5.33 -30.47 1.90
N ARG A 60 -4.26 -29.97 1.25
CA ARG A 60 -3.53 -30.63 0.15
C ARG A 60 -4.39 -31.01 -1.05
N ASN A 61 -5.57 -30.40 -1.18
CA ASN A 61 -6.46 -30.65 -2.29
C ASN A 61 -6.06 -29.79 -3.51
N ARG A 62 -5.95 -30.41 -4.68
CA ARG A 62 -5.61 -29.71 -5.93
C ARG A 62 -6.71 -28.76 -6.42
N LEU A 63 -7.93 -28.91 -5.92
CA LEU A 63 -9.06 -28.06 -6.28
C LEU A 63 -9.26 -26.88 -5.31
N THR A 64 -8.68 -26.93 -4.12
CA THR A 64 -8.74 -25.83 -3.16
C THR A 64 -7.75 -24.73 -3.55
N ARG A 65 -8.11 -23.48 -3.27
CA ARG A 65 -7.24 -22.31 -3.38
C ARG A 65 -7.30 -21.58 -2.06
N GLU A 66 -6.15 -21.20 -1.51
CA GLU A 66 -6.04 -20.56 -0.20
C GLU A 66 -5.10 -19.35 -0.31
N TRP A 67 -5.42 -18.27 0.38
CA TRP A 67 -4.61 -17.05 0.37
C TRP A 67 -4.83 -16.21 1.63
N PHE A 68 -3.88 -15.33 1.91
CA PHE A 68 -4.01 -14.27 2.91
C PHE A 68 -4.18 -12.91 2.24
N HIS A 69 -5.11 -12.09 2.73
CA HIS A 69 -5.33 -10.74 2.24
C HIS A 69 -4.76 -9.69 3.20
N SER A 70 -3.88 -8.85 2.67
CA SER A 70 -3.36 -7.66 3.32
C SER A 70 -3.69 -6.43 2.48
N GLY A 71 -4.02 -5.32 3.12
CA GLY A 71 -4.30 -4.05 2.44
C GLY A 71 -4.87 -3.02 3.41
N ARG A 72 -5.03 -1.78 2.95
CA ARG A 72 -5.63 -0.70 3.73
C ARG A 72 -6.71 0.00 2.90
N ALA A 73 -7.87 0.20 3.52
CA ALA A 73 -8.90 1.09 2.98
C ALA A 73 -8.76 2.46 3.65
N LYS A 74 -8.91 3.52 2.87
CA LYS A 74 -9.04 4.90 3.36
C LYS A 74 -10.24 5.56 2.69
N TYR A 75 -10.80 6.56 3.36
CA TYR A 75 -11.83 7.40 2.76
C TYR A 75 -11.52 8.88 3.05
N ASN A 76 -12.07 9.75 2.22
CA ASN A 76 -12.07 11.19 2.41
C ASN A 76 -13.46 11.76 2.09
N CYS A 77 -13.91 12.73 2.87
CA CYS A 77 -15.14 13.47 2.62
C CYS A 77 -14.76 14.95 2.50
N ALA A 78 -15.13 15.59 1.38
CA ALA A 78 -14.97 17.02 1.18
C ALA A 78 -16.33 17.67 0.90
N GLY A 79 -16.59 18.82 1.52
CA GLY A 79 -17.86 19.54 1.40
C GLY A 79 -18.46 19.87 2.76
N LYS A 80 -19.67 20.44 2.75
CA LYS A 80 -20.37 20.83 3.97
C LYS A 80 -20.85 19.57 4.74
N GLY A 81 -20.68 19.58 6.05
CA GLY A 81 -21.15 18.48 6.93
C GLY A 81 -20.27 17.23 6.91
N CYS A 82 -19.08 17.28 6.30
CA CYS A 82 -18.13 16.16 6.33
C CYS A 82 -17.53 15.90 7.72
N ASP A 83 -17.45 16.91 8.58
CA ASP A 83 -16.99 16.74 9.97
C ASP A 83 -17.95 15.85 10.80
N GLU A 84 -19.21 15.75 10.36
CA GLU A 84 -20.26 14.93 10.97
C GLU A 84 -20.57 13.69 10.11
N PHE A 85 -19.72 13.36 9.14
CA PHE A 85 -19.91 12.20 8.28
C PHE A 85 -19.88 10.91 9.09
N ALA A 86 -20.95 10.12 8.99
CA ALA A 86 -21.03 8.78 9.54
C ALA A 86 -21.32 7.77 8.43
N GLY A 87 -20.61 6.65 8.44
CA GLY A 87 -20.74 5.61 7.42
C GLY A 87 -19.97 4.35 7.78
N THR A 88 -19.85 3.44 6.82
CA THR A 88 -19.17 2.15 6.98
C THR A 88 -18.04 2.06 5.95
N LEU A 89 -16.87 1.61 6.39
CA LEU A 89 -15.72 1.36 5.53
C LEU A 89 -15.46 -0.15 5.49
N GLU A 90 -15.52 -0.72 4.29
CA GLU A 90 -15.32 -2.15 4.06
C GLU A 90 -14.15 -2.37 3.09
N LEU A 91 -13.48 -3.51 3.25
CA LEU A 91 -12.40 -3.94 2.36
C LEU A 91 -12.52 -5.45 2.14
N GLY A 92 -12.52 -5.86 0.87
CA GLY A 92 -12.72 -7.25 0.50
C GLY A 92 -12.53 -7.45 -0.99
N TYR A 93 -12.93 -8.62 -1.48
CA TYR A 93 -12.83 -9.00 -2.88
C TYR A 93 -13.97 -9.95 -3.25
N GLN A 94 -14.32 -9.98 -4.53
CA GLN A 94 -15.20 -11.01 -5.09
C GLN A 94 -14.37 -12.19 -5.57
N ILE A 95 -14.94 -13.40 -5.53
CA ILE A 95 -14.29 -14.63 -5.99
C ILE A 95 -15.06 -15.14 -7.21
N GLY A 96 -14.36 -15.45 -8.29
CA GLY A 96 -14.94 -16.04 -9.50
C GLY A 96 -14.04 -17.11 -10.12
N PHE A 97 -14.65 -18.24 -10.48
CA PHE A 97 -14.04 -19.34 -11.23
C PHE A 97 -15.11 -19.94 -12.17
N PRO A 98 -14.70 -20.53 -13.31
CA PRO A 98 -15.62 -21.07 -14.32
C PRO A 98 -16.47 -22.24 -13.83
#